data_AF-A0A7T8GVK1-F1
#
_entry.id   AF-A0A7T8GVK1-F1
#
_cell.length_a   1.000
_cell.length_b   1.000
_cell.length_c   1.000
_cell.angle_alpha   90.00
_cell.angle_beta   90.00
_cell.angle_gamma   90.00
#
_symmetry.space_group_name_H-M   'P 1'
#
loop_
_entity.id
_entity.type
_entity.pdbx_description
1 polymer ?
#
loop_
_entity_poly.entity_id
_entity_poly.type
_entity_poly.pdbx_seq_one_letter_code
_entity_poly.pdbx_strand_id
1 'polypeptide(L)'
;MSNMVHKPLRRSSLALHRMNSRMKSSSSSTPSTSSRGSSSASTASSSEAAFEDVRSYIKSGGEFTKELLLILQERSDAEAAYAKSLSKLSGRLLRATRDHGQASSSVNNAWHFIGEDMETTAEVHRSLASVLSEECVKPLKSFAEAQHRSRKSLESSVDKRARAHGDSRNYEAKAKSKSYSVCRDNERVQDVALDCKLGRGKNLSEKELSKLHLKRKKAEEATRKCDAEYYTSCLKAERSR
;
A
#
# COMPACT_ATOMS: atom_id res chain seq x y z
N MET A 1 -29.13 37.62 26.68
CA MET A 1 -27.87 37.75 27.45
C MET A 1 -27.32 36.34 27.62
N SER A 2 -26.46 35.90 26.70
CA SER A 2 -24.99 35.83 26.85
C SER A 2 -24.57 34.63 27.72
N ASN A 3 -23.65 33.73 27.39
CA ASN A 3 -22.79 33.51 26.24
C ASN A 3 -22.23 32.08 26.38
N MET A 4 -21.88 31.46 25.25
CA MET A 4 -21.18 30.19 25.15
C MET A 4 -19.80 30.23 25.83
N VAL A 5 -19.38 29.12 26.46
CA VAL A 5 -17.95 28.81 26.67
C VAL A 5 -17.70 27.36 26.27
N HIS A 6 -17.33 27.17 25.00
CA HIS A 6 -16.68 25.94 24.54
C HIS A 6 -15.29 25.84 25.17
N LYS A 7 -15.03 24.77 25.92
CA LYS A 7 -13.67 24.38 26.32
C LYS A 7 -12.95 23.75 25.11
N PRO A 8 -11.77 24.23 24.71
CA PRO A 8 -10.98 23.54 23.69
C PRO A 8 -10.34 22.29 24.29
N LEU A 9 -10.62 21.12 23.70
CA LEU A 9 -9.86 19.89 23.90
C LEU A 9 -8.40 20.16 23.47
N ARG A 10 -7.48 20.17 24.44
CA ARG A 10 -6.03 20.24 24.20
C ARG A 10 -5.62 19.06 23.31
N ARG A 11 -5.37 19.32 22.02
CA ARG A 11 -4.58 18.43 21.18
C ARG A 11 -3.16 18.38 21.75
N SER A 12 -2.75 17.19 22.20
CA SER A 12 -1.36 16.88 22.54
C SER A 12 -0.45 17.19 21.35
N SER A 13 0.35 18.26 21.45
CA SER A 13 1.26 18.75 20.42
C SER A 13 2.64 18.06 20.45
N LEU A 14 2.79 16.97 21.21
CA LEU A 14 4.09 16.31 21.43
C LEU A 14 4.51 15.35 20.32
N ALA A 15 3.62 14.97 19.40
CA ALA A 15 3.96 14.08 18.28
C ALA A 15 4.53 14.80 17.04
N LEU A 16 4.36 16.13 16.92
CA LEU A 16 4.73 16.88 15.73
C LEU A 16 6.15 17.48 15.76
N HIS A 17 6.83 17.47 16.91
CA HIS A 17 8.16 18.07 17.04
C HIS A 17 9.33 17.11 16.73
N ARG A 18 9.09 15.82 16.52
CA ARG A 18 10.15 14.84 16.25
C ARG A 18 10.56 14.74 14.78
N MET A 19 9.74 15.26 13.87
CA MET A 19 10.01 15.20 12.43
C MET A 19 10.86 16.37 11.91
N ASN A 20 10.96 17.49 12.65
CA ASN A 20 11.63 18.69 12.15
C ASN A 20 13.12 18.81 12.55
N SER A 21 13.63 17.94 13.42
CA SER A 21 15.03 18.01 13.88
C SER A 21 16.02 17.24 13.02
N ARG A 22 15.57 16.49 12.00
CA ARG A 22 16.46 15.67 11.14
C ARG A 22 16.81 16.33 9.80
N MET A 23 16.43 17.60 9.60
CA MET A 23 16.63 18.35 8.34
C MET A 23 17.55 19.57 8.45
N LYS A 24 18.30 19.73 9.55
CA LYS A 24 19.30 20.82 9.68
C LYS A 24 20.60 20.32 10.30
N SER A 25 21.41 19.60 9.53
CA SER A 25 22.85 19.50 9.78
C SER A 25 23.60 18.99 8.54
N SER A 26 23.81 19.86 7.55
CA SER A 26 24.93 19.72 6.60
C SER A 26 25.01 20.92 5.66
N SER A 27 25.66 22.00 6.11
CA SER A 27 26.18 23.01 5.19
C SER A 27 27.43 23.69 5.77
N SER A 28 28.61 23.21 5.35
CA SER A 28 29.78 24.06 5.05
C SER A 28 30.97 23.20 4.59
N SER A 29 31.31 23.24 3.29
CA SER A 29 32.67 23.55 2.77
C SER A 29 32.86 23.11 1.30
N THR A 30 32.80 24.10 0.39
CA THR A 30 33.56 24.34 -0.87
C THR A 30 33.75 23.27 -1.97
N PRO A 31 33.90 23.71 -3.24
CA PRO A 31 33.66 22.88 -4.43
C PRO A 31 34.93 22.30 -5.04
N SER A 32 34.83 21.10 -5.60
CA SER A 32 35.75 20.61 -6.62
C SER A 32 35.00 19.93 -7.76
N THR A 33 35.52 20.22 -8.94
CA THR A 33 35.04 19.90 -10.28
C THR A 33 34.90 18.40 -10.53
N SER A 34 33.84 18.02 -11.25
CA SER A 34 33.88 17.20 -12.48
C SER A 34 32.79 16.13 -12.58
N SER A 35 32.23 16.06 -13.80
CA SER A 35 31.47 14.96 -14.40
C SER A 35 30.03 14.71 -13.90
N ARG A 36 29.09 15.21 -14.71
CA ARG A 36 27.72 14.72 -14.82
C ARG A 36 27.73 13.22 -15.15
N GLY A 37 27.15 12.42 -14.26
CA GLY A 37 26.92 10.99 -14.49
C GLY A 37 25.75 10.46 -13.66
N SER A 38 24.61 10.26 -14.31
CA SER A 38 23.54 9.31 -13.96
C SER A 38 23.07 9.24 -12.49
N SER A 39 22.17 10.14 -12.12
CA SER A 39 21.38 10.09 -10.88
C SER A 39 19.90 9.74 -11.16
N SER A 40 19.64 8.68 -11.93
CA SER A 40 18.29 8.14 -12.13
C SER A 40 17.95 6.93 -11.27
N ALA A 41 18.92 6.36 -10.54
CA ALA A 41 18.71 5.20 -9.68
C ALA A 41 18.21 5.54 -8.26
N SER A 42 18.42 6.79 -7.79
CA SER A 42 18.09 7.20 -6.42
C SER A 42 16.62 7.57 -6.21
N THR A 43 15.85 7.79 -7.27
CA THR A 43 14.42 8.15 -7.18
C THR A 43 13.49 6.94 -7.19
N ALA A 44 13.85 5.86 -7.89
CA ALA A 44 13.06 4.63 -7.93
C ALA A 44 13.00 3.91 -6.56
N SER A 45 14.12 3.88 -5.83
CA SER A 45 14.16 3.32 -4.47
C SER A 45 13.31 4.12 -3.47
N SER A 46 13.19 5.43 -3.68
CA SER A 46 12.40 6.30 -2.81
C SER A 46 10.89 6.17 -3.05
N SER A 47 10.44 5.97 -4.29
CA SER A 47 9.01 5.83 -4.59
C SER A 47 8.45 4.47 -4.22
N GLU A 48 9.24 3.40 -4.41
CA GLU A 48 8.83 2.04 -4.08
C GLU A 48 8.80 1.83 -2.56
N ALA A 49 9.78 2.37 -1.83
CA ALA A 49 9.77 2.41 -0.37
C ALA A 49 8.59 3.24 0.19
N ALA A 50 8.25 4.38 -0.42
CA ALA A 50 7.13 5.20 0.02
C ALA A 50 5.77 4.51 -0.16
N PHE A 51 5.58 3.72 -1.22
CA PHE A 51 4.35 2.94 -1.38
C PHE A 51 4.27 1.79 -0.38
N GLU A 52 5.38 1.13 -0.07
CA GLU A 52 5.41 0.02 0.89
C GLU A 52 5.01 0.48 2.31
N ASP A 53 5.45 1.66 2.74
CA ASP A 53 5.01 2.25 4.01
C ASP A 53 3.49 2.47 4.05
N VAL A 54 2.93 3.03 2.98
CA VAL A 54 1.47 3.24 2.84
C VAL A 54 0.73 1.89 2.81
N ARG A 55 1.25 0.90 2.08
CA ARG A 55 0.68 -0.45 1.99
C ARG A 55 0.64 -1.11 3.37
N SER A 56 1.75 -1.05 4.10
CA SER A 56 1.88 -1.59 5.45
C SER A 56 0.90 -0.92 6.42
N TYR A 57 0.81 0.42 6.38
CA TYR A 57 -0.13 1.19 7.20
C TYR A 57 -1.59 0.80 6.93
N ILE A 58 -2.01 0.74 5.66
CA ILE A 58 -3.38 0.35 5.28
C ILE A 58 -3.67 -1.09 5.70
N LYS A 59 -2.69 -1.99 5.59
CA LYS A 59 -2.82 -3.39 6.03
C LYS A 59 -3.01 -3.50 7.53
N SER A 60 -2.22 -2.76 8.32
CA SER A 60 -2.39 -2.68 9.77
C SER A 60 -3.78 -2.16 10.15
N GLY A 61 -4.28 -1.12 9.48
CA GLY A 61 -5.65 -0.63 9.71
C GLY A 61 -6.74 -1.67 9.41
N GLY A 62 -6.53 -2.52 8.40
CA GLY A 62 -7.41 -3.65 8.11
C GLY A 62 -7.42 -4.71 9.21
N GLU A 63 -6.26 -5.06 9.77
CA GLU A 63 -6.18 -5.99 10.90
C GLU A 63 -6.80 -5.40 12.18
N PHE A 64 -6.59 -4.11 12.45
CA PHE A 64 -7.26 -3.41 13.54
C PHE A 64 -8.79 -3.46 13.42
N THR A 65 -9.31 -3.28 12.20
CA THR A 65 -10.76 -3.33 11.94
C THR A 65 -11.33 -4.72 12.22
N LYS A 66 -10.59 -5.78 11.88
CA LYS A 66 -11.00 -7.17 12.20
C LYS A 66 -11.00 -7.43 13.70
N GLU A 67 -9.99 -6.94 14.41
CA GLU A 67 -9.94 -7.06 15.87
C GLU A 67 -11.10 -6.33 16.53
N LEU A 68 -11.39 -5.10 16.09
CA LEU A 68 -12.55 -4.34 16.55
C LEU A 68 -13.87 -5.08 16.29
N LEU A 69 -14.00 -5.74 15.13
CA LEU A 69 -15.16 -6.56 14.81
C LEU A 69 -15.32 -7.74 15.79
N LEU A 70 -14.22 -8.44 16.11
CA LEU A 70 -14.25 -9.54 17.07
C LEU A 70 -14.66 -9.06 18.47
N ILE A 71 -14.07 -7.96 18.95
CA ILE A 71 -14.40 -7.36 20.25
C ILE A 71 -15.88 -7.00 20.34
N LEU A 72 -16.44 -6.39 19.29
CA LEU A 72 -17.86 -5.99 19.28
C LEU A 72 -18.79 -7.20 19.19
N GLN A 73 -18.40 -8.25 18.46
CA GLN A 73 -19.14 -9.51 18.41
C GLN A 73 -19.16 -10.19 19.78
N GLU A 74 -18.00 -10.34 20.42
CA GLU A 74 -17.89 -10.90 21.78
C GLU A 74 -18.72 -10.09 22.79
N ARG A 75 -18.69 -8.76 22.68
CA ARG A 75 -19.52 -7.89 23.52
C ARG A 75 -21.01 -8.15 23.30
N SER A 76 -21.47 -8.21 22.05
CA SER A 76 -22.85 -8.52 21.71
C SER A 76 -23.29 -9.88 22.28
N ASP A 77 -22.44 -10.90 22.17
CA ASP A 77 -22.72 -12.24 22.66
C ASP A 77 -22.77 -12.31 24.20
N ALA A 78 -21.91 -11.55 24.88
CA ALA A 78 -21.92 -11.42 26.33
C ALA A 78 -23.24 -10.81 26.84
N GLU A 79 -23.71 -9.73 26.18
CA GLU A 79 -25.00 -9.11 26.52
C GLU A 79 -26.17 -10.07 26.31
N ALA A 80 -26.18 -10.82 25.20
CA ALA A 80 -27.20 -11.83 24.93
C ALA A 80 -27.18 -12.97 25.96
N ALA A 81 -25.99 -13.42 26.37
CA ALA A 81 -25.83 -14.46 27.37
C ALA A 81 -26.31 -14.01 28.77
N TYR A 82 -26.02 -12.76 29.14
CA TYR A 82 -26.51 -12.17 30.38
C TYR A 82 -28.03 -12.08 30.39
N ALA A 83 -28.63 -11.51 29.34
CA ALA A 83 -30.08 -11.43 29.16
C ALA A 83 -30.76 -12.82 29.29
N LYS A 84 -30.23 -13.82 28.59
CA LYS A 84 -30.77 -15.20 28.63
C LYS A 84 -30.70 -15.80 30.03
N SER A 85 -29.60 -15.59 30.74
CA SER A 85 -29.42 -16.07 32.11
C SER A 85 -30.38 -15.40 33.07
N LEU A 86 -30.56 -14.08 32.91
CA LEU A 86 -31.44 -13.28 33.76
C LEU A 86 -32.92 -13.65 33.56
N SER A 87 -33.38 -13.82 32.32
CA SER A 87 -34.74 -14.34 32.04
C SER A 87 -34.98 -15.73 32.63
N LYS A 88 -33.97 -16.60 32.61
CA LYS A 88 -34.09 -17.93 33.23
C LYS A 88 -34.25 -17.84 34.75
N LEU A 89 -33.53 -16.92 35.41
CA LEU A 89 -33.65 -16.68 36.84
C LEU A 89 -34.99 -16.03 37.19
N SER A 90 -35.41 -15.02 36.43
CA SER A 90 -36.74 -14.38 36.54
C SER A 90 -37.85 -15.42 36.47
N GLY A 91 -37.89 -16.24 35.41
CA GLY A 91 -38.92 -17.26 35.25
C GLY A 91 -38.94 -18.31 36.36
N ARG A 92 -37.80 -18.62 36.98
CA ARG A 92 -37.76 -19.50 38.17
C ARG A 92 -38.34 -18.81 39.41
N LEU A 93 -38.00 -17.54 39.63
CA LEU A 93 -38.48 -16.76 40.77
C LEU A 93 -40.00 -16.51 40.67
N LEU A 94 -40.50 -16.10 39.50
CA LEU A 94 -41.92 -15.86 39.25
C LEU A 94 -42.77 -17.14 39.42
N ARG A 95 -42.23 -18.31 39.08
CA ARG A 95 -42.90 -19.59 39.36
C ARG A 95 -42.95 -19.89 40.85
N ALA A 96 -41.82 -19.71 41.56
CA ALA A 96 -41.74 -19.96 42.99
C ALA A 96 -42.68 -19.05 43.81
N THR A 97 -42.87 -17.79 43.39
CA THR A 97 -43.82 -16.89 44.05
C THR A 97 -45.28 -17.29 43.82
N ARG A 98 -45.61 -17.86 42.65
CA ARG A 98 -46.96 -18.32 42.30
C ARG A 98 -47.35 -19.65 42.95
N ASP A 99 -46.40 -20.57 43.12
CA ASP A 99 -46.67 -21.91 43.66
C ASP A 99 -46.96 -21.92 45.16
N HIS A 100 -46.71 -20.81 45.87
CA HIS A 100 -46.89 -20.73 47.33
C HIS A 100 -48.31 -20.53 47.84
N GLY A 101 -49.33 -20.43 46.97
CA GLY A 101 -50.75 -20.74 47.26
C GLY A 101 -51.48 -20.02 48.42
N GLN A 102 -50.79 -19.30 49.30
CA GLN A 102 -51.36 -18.50 50.39
C GLN A 102 -51.51 -17.06 49.90
N ALA A 103 -52.65 -16.46 50.24
CA ALA A 103 -53.05 -15.10 49.85
C ALA A 103 -51.86 -14.14 49.79
N SER A 104 -51.56 -13.66 48.56
CA SER A 104 -50.63 -12.59 48.18
C SER A 104 -50.14 -11.76 49.37
N SER A 105 -49.09 -12.27 50.05
CA SER A 105 -48.49 -11.53 51.15
C SER A 105 -47.65 -10.39 50.58
N SER A 106 -47.52 -9.29 51.31
CA SER A 106 -46.67 -8.17 50.90
C SER A 106 -45.23 -8.61 50.59
N VAL A 107 -44.73 -9.60 51.33
CA VAL A 107 -43.41 -10.20 51.11
C VAL A 107 -43.36 -11.02 49.82
N ASN A 108 -44.40 -11.82 49.51
CA ASN A 108 -44.46 -12.58 48.27
C ASN A 108 -44.54 -11.64 47.05
N ASN A 109 -45.32 -10.55 47.14
CA ASN A 109 -45.41 -9.53 46.10
C ASN A 109 -44.07 -8.83 45.87
N ALA A 110 -43.31 -8.53 46.92
CA ALA A 110 -41.97 -7.96 46.78
C ALA A 110 -41.04 -8.87 45.96
N TRP A 111 -41.06 -10.18 46.23
CA TRP A 111 -40.30 -11.15 45.43
C TRP A 111 -40.81 -11.28 43.99
N HIS A 112 -42.11 -11.16 43.77
CA HIS A 112 -42.70 -11.14 42.43
C HIS A 112 -42.18 -9.95 41.62
N PHE A 113 -42.23 -8.74 42.20
CA PHE A 113 -41.70 -7.53 41.55
C PHE A 113 -40.22 -7.64 41.21
N ILE A 114 -39.40 -8.25 42.07
CA ILE A 114 -37.99 -8.53 41.76
C ILE A 114 -37.88 -9.45 40.53
N GLY A 115 -38.74 -10.47 40.42
CA GLY A 115 -38.78 -11.33 39.24
C GLY A 115 -39.12 -10.57 37.96
N GLU A 116 -40.10 -9.66 38.00
CA GLU A 116 -40.49 -8.81 36.86
C GLU A 116 -39.38 -7.82 36.47
N ASP A 117 -38.71 -7.22 37.45
CA ASP A 117 -37.57 -6.32 37.24
C ASP A 117 -36.38 -7.05 36.58
N MET A 118 -36.13 -8.30 36.98
CA MET A 118 -35.15 -9.16 36.32
C MET A 118 -35.51 -9.44 34.85
N GLU A 119 -36.78 -9.66 34.51
CA GLU A 119 -37.18 -9.84 33.10
C GLU A 119 -37.05 -8.54 32.31
N THR A 120 -37.48 -7.41 32.89
CA THR A 120 -37.33 -6.09 32.27
C THR A 120 -35.87 -5.78 31.97
N THR A 121 -34.97 -6.05 32.93
CA THR A 121 -33.53 -5.90 32.73
C THR A 121 -33.03 -6.85 31.64
N ALA A 122 -33.52 -8.09 31.58
CA ALA A 122 -33.15 -9.05 30.54
C ALA A 122 -33.53 -8.54 29.14
N GLU A 123 -34.72 -7.92 28.99
CA GLU A 123 -35.17 -7.31 27.75
C GLU A 123 -34.28 -6.15 27.29
N VAL A 124 -33.86 -5.28 28.22
CA VAL A 124 -32.92 -4.18 27.92
C VAL A 124 -31.60 -4.72 27.37
N HIS A 125 -31.02 -5.72 28.03
CA HIS A 125 -29.77 -6.34 27.58
C HIS A 125 -29.94 -7.10 26.25
N ARG A 126 -31.09 -7.74 26.04
CA ARG A 126 -31.43 -8.39 24.76
C ARG A 126 -31.53 -7.38 23.62
N SER A 127 -32.13 -6.22 23.88
CA SER A 127 -32.19 -5.11 22.92
C SER A 127 -30.80 -4.56 22.63
N LEU A 128 -29.95 -4.37 23.64
CA LEU A 128 -28.58 -3.89 23.46
C LEU A 128 -27.76 -4.87 22.62
N ALA A 129 -27.84 -6.18 22.89
CA ALA A 129 -27.20 -7.20 22.08
C ALA A 129 -27.66 -7.14 20.61
N SER A 130 -28.97 -7.00 20.38
CA SER A 130 -29.53 -6.86 19.04
C SER A 130 -28.99 -5.63 18.32
N VAL A 131 -28.97 -4.47 18.97
CA VAL A 131 -28.47 -3.22 18.38
C VAL A 131 -26.98 -3.33 18.07
N LEU A 132 -26.17 -3.87 18.98
CA LEU A 132 -24.74 -4.10 18.72
C LEU A 132 -24.52 -5.02 17.52
N SER A 133 -25.30 -6.11 17.42
CA SER A 133 -25.17 -7.04 16.30
C SER A 133 -25.58 -6.41 14.97
N GLU A 134 -26.77 -5.80 14.90
CA GLU A 134 -27.37 -5.30 13.67
C GLU A 134 -26.77 -3.99 13.19
N GLU A 135 -26.47 -3.05 14.10
CA GLU A 135 -26.08 -1.68 13.75
C GLU A 135 -24.57 -1.43 13.87
N CYS A 136 -23.82 -2.32 14.53
CA CYS A 136 -22.36 -2.18 14.66
C CYS A 136 -21.61 -3.33 14.00
N VAL A 137 -21.84 -4.57 14.43
CA VAL A 137 -21.07 -5.74 13.96
C VAL A 137 -21.31 -6.02 12.48
N LYS A 138 -22.56 -6.13 12.02
CA LYS A 138 -22.86 -6.41 10.61
C LYS A 138 -22.36 -5.32 9.66
N PRO A 139 -22.58 -4.01 9.91
CA PRO A 139 -22.05 -2.94 9.08
C PRO A 139 -20.52 -2.93 9.06
N LEU A 140 -19.87 -3.12 10.22
CA LEU A 140 -18.41 -3.15 10.30
C LEU A 140 -17.81 -4.33 9.52
N LYS A 141 -18.45 -5.49 9.57
CA LYS A 141 -18.07 -6.66 8.77
C LYS A 141 -18.18 -6.37 7.27
N SER A 142 -19.30 -5.82 6.81
CA SER A 142 -19.47 -5.43 5.40
C SER A 142 -18.45 -4.38 4.97
N PHE A 143 -18.15 -3.40 5.83
CA PHE A 143 -17.11 -2.40 5.60
C PHE A 143 -15.72 -3.03 5.47
N ALA A 144 -15.33 -3.93 6.38
CA ALA A 144 -14.03 -4.60 6.36
C ALA A 144 -13.81 -5.38 5.06
N GLU A 145 -14.84 -6.10 4.59
CA GLU A 145 -14.80 -6.83 3.32
C GLU A 145 -14.70 -5.91 2.09
N ALA A 146 -15.44 -4.80 2.09
CA ALA A 146 -15.37 -3.81 1.02
C ALA A 146 -13.98 -3.14 0.97
N GLN A 147 -13.45 -2.78 2.13
CA GLN A 147 -12.12 -2.19 2.28
C GLN A 147 -11.02 -3.16 1.82
N HIS A 148 -11.12 -4.45 2.18
CA HIS A 148 -10.20 -5.48 1.71
C HIS A 148 -10.18 -5.62 0.17
N ARG A 149 -11.37 -5.68 -0.45
CA ARG A 149 -11.50 -5.76 -1.92
C ARG A 149 -10.92 -4.54 -2.62
N SER A 150 -11.26 -3.34 -2.14
CA SER A 150 -10.76 -2.08 -2.70
C SER A 150 -9.23 -1.99 -2.62
N ARG A 151 -8.67 -2.28 -1.43
CA ARG A 151 -7.22 -2.32 -1.22
C ARG A 151 -6.53 -3.28 -2.19
N LYS A 152 -7.02 -4.52 -2.29
CA LYS A 152 -6.41 -5.55 -3.15
C LYS A 152 -6.39 -5.14 -4.64
N SER A 153 -7.46 -4.48 -5.11
CA SER A 153 -7.54 -3.97 -6.48
C SER A 153 -6.52 -2.86 -6.76
N LEU A 154 -6.38 -1.91 -5.82
CA LEU A 154 -5.40 -0.82 -5.91
C LEU A 154 -3.97 -1.35 -5.85
N GLU A 155 -3.65 -2.25 -4.91
CA GLU A 155 -2.34 -2.90 -4.81
C GLU A 155 -1.96 -3.59 -6.13
N SER A 156 -2.89 -4.35 -6.73
CA SER A 156 -2.63 -5.00 -8.02
C SER A 156 -2.34 -3.99 -9.14
N SER A 157 -3.01 -2.84 -9.14
CA SER A 157 -2.81 -1.79 -10.14
C SER A 157 -1.44 -1.12 -9.99
N VAL A 158 -1.02 -0.90 -8.74
CA VAL A 158 0.32 -0.36 -8.44
C VAL A 158 1.40 -1.38 -8.82
N ASP A 159 1.27 -2.64 -8.42
CA ASP A 159 2.22 -3.71 -8.75
C ASP A 159 2.39 -3.86 -10.27
N LYS A 160 1.30 -3.78 -11.04
CA LYS A 160 1.33 -3.79 -12.51
C LYS A 160 2.11 -2.60 -13.07
N ARG A 161 1.89 -1.40 -12.55
CA ARG A 161 2.57 -0.18 -13.01
C ARG A 161 4.05 -0.18 -12.66
N ALA A 162 4.39 -0.62 -11.44
CA ALA A 162 5.77 -0.78 -10.99
C ALA A 162 6.54 -1.75 -11.89
N ARG A 163 5.96 -2.93 -12.20
CA ARG A 163 6.53 -3.89 -13.15
C ARG A 163 6.72 -3.29 -14.54
N ALA A 164 5.71 -2.63 -15.09
CA ALA A 164 5.79 -2.02 -16.43
C ALA A 164 6.86 -0.91 -16.52
N HIS A 165 7.01 -0.11 -15.46
CA HIS A 165 8.08 0.88 -15.36
C HIS A 165 9.47 0.21 -15.27
N GLY A 166 9.60 -0.83 -14.44
CA GLY A 166 10.82 -1.64 -14.33
C GLY A 166 11.23 -2.28 -15.66
N ASP A 167 10.28 -2.86 -16.39
CA ASP A 167 10.52 -3.44 -17.71
C ASP A 167 10.97 -2.39 -18.72
N SER A 168 10.40 -1.18 -18.66
CA SER A 168 10.80 -0.06 -19.54
C SER A 168 12.23 0.40 -19.24
N ARG A 169 12.62 0.48 -17.97
CA ARG A 169 14.01 0.78 -17.54
C ARG A 169 15.00 -0.32 -17.94
N ASN A 170 14.61 -1.58 -17.79
CA ASN A 170 15.43 -2.72 -18.20
C ASN A 170 15.63 -2.75 -19.72
N TYR A 171 14.58 -2.44 -20.47
CA TYR A 171 14.65 -2.33 -21.93
C TYR A 171 15.56 -1.17 -22.36
N GLU A 172 15.41 0.00 -21.74
CA GLU A 172 16.29 1.16 -21.95
C GLU A 172 17.77 0.82 -21.69
N ALA A 173 18.07 0.15 -20.56
CA ALA A 173 19.43 -0.25 -20.22
C ALA A 173 20.04 -1.22 -21.25
N LYS A 174 19.26 -2.18 -21.75
CA LYS A 174 19.69 -3.12 -22.80
C LYS A 174 19.91 -2.41 -24.15
N ALA A 175 18.99 -1.52 -24.54
CA ALA A 175 19.10 -0.75 -25.77
C ALA A 175 20.33 0.17 -25.74
N LYS A 176 20.60 0.80 -24.59
CA LYS A 176 21.81 1.58 -24.33
C LYS A 176 23.07 0.74 -24.56
N SER A 177 23.21 -0.37 -23.83
CA SER A 177 24.39 -1.25 -23.93
C SER A 177 24.63 -1.73 -25.36
N LYS A 178 23.55 -2.10 -26.08
CA LYS A 178 23.61 -2.51 -27.48
C LYS A 178 24.06 -1.38 -28.42
N SER A 179 23.53 -0.17 -28.26
CA SER A 179 23.96 1.02 -29.02
C SER A 179 25.46 1.28 -28.85
N TYR A 180 25.98 1.27 -27.61
CA TYR A 180 27.42 1.43 -27.36
C TYR A 180 28.27 0.33 -28.00
N SER A 181 27.84 -0.93 -27.93
CA SER A 181 28.56 -2.06 -28.54
C SER A 181 28.65 -1.90 -30.05
N VAL A 182 27.53 -1.59 -30.71
CA VAL A 182 27.49 -1.43 -32.18
C VAL A 182 28.24 -0.17 -32.63
N CYS A 183 28.22 0.90 -31.86
CA CYS A 183 29.01 2.11 -32.12
C CYS A 183 30.52 1.80 -32.08
N ARG A 184 30.98 1.11 -31.03
CA ARG A 184 32.39 0.69 -30.90
C ARG A 184 32.83 -0.26 -32.02
N ASP A 185 31.96 -1.18 -32.45
CA ASP A 185 32.24 -2.07 -33.58
C ASP A 185 32.31 -1.29 -34.90
N ASN A 186 31.49 -0.25 -35.05
CA ASN A 186 31.52 0.65 -36.20
C ASN A 186 32.85 1.41 -36.28
N GLU A 187 33.27 2.05 -35.18
CA GLU A 187 34.56 2.74 -35.06
C GLU A 187 35.71 1.80 -35.47
N ARG A 188 35.73 0.57 -34.96
CA ARG A 188 36.73 -0.44 -35.32
C ARG A 188 36.76 -0.75 -36.82
N VAL A 189 35.59 -0.82 -37.47
CA VAL A 189 35.50 -1.08 -38.93
C VAL A 189 35.94 0.15 -39.72
N GLN A 190 35.66 1.37 -39.23
CA GLN A 190 36.12 2.61 -39.84
C GLN A 190 37.64 2.75 -39.74
N ASP A 191 38.24 2.46 -38.59
CA ASP A 191 39.69 2.48 -38.38
C ASP A 191 40.41 1.56 -39.36
N VAL A 192 39.97 0.30 -39.47
CA VAL A 192 40.55 -0.66 -40.43
C VAL A 192 40.40 -0.16 -41.87
N ALA A 193 39.28 0.46 -42.22
CA ALA A 193 39.07 1.01 -43.57
C ALA A 193 39.96 2.23 -43.86
N LEU A 194 40.22 3.07 -42.85
CA LEU A 194 41.10 4.23 -42.95
C LEU A 194 42.57 3.81 -43.06
N ASP A 195 42.98 2.84 -42.26
CA ASP A 195 44.31 2.20 -42.29
C ASP A 195 44.64 1.64 -43.69
N CYS A 196 43.71 0.89 -44.29
CA CYS A 196 43.87 0.39 -45.66
C CYS A 196 43.99 1.53 -46.69
N LYS A 197 43.24 2.63 -46.54
CA LYS A 197 43.31 3.78 -47.45
C LYS A 197 44.64 4.55 -47.35
N LEU A 198 45.22 4.61 -46.16
CA LEU A 198 46.49 5.30 -45.90
C LEU A 198 47.72 4.43 -46.20
N GLY A 199 47.52 3.19 -46.68
CA GLY A 199 48.61 2.23 -46.85
C GLY A 199 49.24 1.78 -45.53
N ARG A 200 48.56 2.01 -44.40
CA ARG A 200 49.00 1.64 -43.05
C ARG A 200 48.28 0.35 -42.65
N GLY A 201 48.76 -0.80 -43.10
CA GLY A 201 48.12 -2.09 -42.76
C GLY A 201 48.29 -3.15 -43.85
N LYS A 202 47.49 -4.21 -43.77
CA LYS A 202 47.51 -5.29 -44.79
C LYS A 202 47.01 -4.77 -46.13
N ASN A 203 47.77 -5.00 -47.20
CA ASN A 203 47.31 -4.78 -48.56
C ASN A 203 46.18 -5.77 -48.86
N LEU A 204 44.95 -5.25 -48.95
CA LEU A 204 43.77 -6.04 -49.27
C LEU A 204 43.61 -6.17 -50.78
N SER A 205 43.22 -7.35 -51.24
CA SER A 205 42.76 -7.54 -52.61
C SER A 205 41.48 -6.73 -52.88
N GLU A 206 41.17 -6.48 -54.14
CA GLU A 206 39.94 -5.77 -54.56
C GLU A 206 38.67 -6.44 -54.02
N LYS A 207 38.68 -7.78 -53.94
CA LYS A 207 37.60 -8.58 -53.36
C LYS A 207 37.45 -8.36 -51.84
N GLU A 208 38.56 -8.25 -51.11
CA GLU A 208 38.57 -7.96 -49.67
C GLU A 208 38.16 -6.52 -49.37
N LEU A 209 38.59 -5.58 -50.21
CA LEU A 209 38.19 -4.17 -50.14
C LEU A 209 36.68 -4.01 -50.30
N SER A 210 36.09 -4.75 -51.26
CA SER A 210 34.64 -4.79 -51.48
C SER A 210 33.87 -5.33 -50.27
N LYS A 211 34.38 -6.42 -49.65
CA LYS A 211 33.78 -6.97 -48.41
C LYS A 211 33.87 -6.00 -47.24
N LEU A 212 35.00 -5.30 -47.10
CA LEU A 212 35.19 -4.29 -46.06
C LEU A 212 34.22 -3.12 -46.23
N HIS A 213 34.01 -2.66 -47.47
CA HIS A 213 33.01 -1.64 -47.79
C HIS A 213 31.59 -2.07 -47.38
N LEU A 214 31.20 -3.31 -47.69
CA LEU A 214 29.89 -3.84 -47.30
C LEU A 214 29.76 -3.97 -45.77
N LYS A 215 30.82 -4.41 -45.09
CA LYS A 215 30.85 -4.50 -43.62
C LYS A 215 30.70 -3.12 -42.98
N ARG A 216 31.37 -2.09 -43.52
CA ARG A 216 31.25 -0.70 -43.09
C ARG A 216 29.82 -0.19 -43.23
N LYS A 217 29.21 -0.36 -44.41
CA LYS A 217 27.82 0.06 -44.66
C LYS A 217 26.85 -0.62 -43.67
N LYS A 218 26.99 -1.93 -43.45
CA LYS A 218 26.17 -2.67 -42.47
C LYS A 218 26.37 -2.17 -41.05
N ALA A 219 27.61 -1.88 -40.65
CA ALA A 219 27.89 -1.33 -39.32
C ALA A 219 27.26 0.06 -39.15
N GLU A 220 27.32 0.93 -40.16
CA GLU A 220 26.71 2.29 -40.14
C GLU A 220 25.18 2.23 -40.04
N GLU A 221 24.55 1.32 -40.77
CA GLU A 221 23.10 1.09 -40.69
C GLU A 221 22.70 0.51 -39.32
N ALA A 222 23.49 -0.41 -38.78
CA ALA A 222 23.25 -0.98 -37.46
C ALA A 222 23.35 0.07 -36.35
N THR A 223 24.34 0.98 -36.42
CA THR A 223 24.48 2.10 -35.47
C THR A 223 23.23 2.99 -35.52
N ARG A 224 22.85 3.47 -36.72
CA ARG A 224 21.65 4.32 -36.89
C ARG A 224 20.39 3.65 -36.35
N LYS A 225 20.21 2.35 -36.59
CA LYS A 225 19.06 1.59 -36.07
C LYS A 225 19.08 1.48 -34.55
N CYS A 226 20.20 1.10 -33.96
CA CYS A 226 20.30 0.91 -32.50
C CYS A 226 20.17 2.24 -31.73
N ASP A 227 20.66 3.34 -32.30
CA ASP A 227 20.51 4.67 -31.69
C ASP A 227 19.05 5.14 -31.71
N ALA A 228 18.33 4.90 -32.81
CA ALA A 228 16.90 5.17 -32.88
C ALA A 228 16.08 4.29 -31.89
N GLU A 229 16.43 3.00 -31.77
CA GLU A 229 15.84 2.08 -30.78
C GLU A 229 16.10 2.58 -29.35
N TYR A 230 17.34 2.98 -29.03
CA TYR A 230 17.70 3.52 -27.72
C TYR A 230 16.95 4.82 -27.42
N TYR A 231 16.93 5.78 -28.34
CA TYR A 231 16.18 7.03 -28.16
C TYR A 231 14.69 6.79 -27.89
N THR A 232 14.07 5.90 -28.68
CA THR A 232 12.66 5.50 -28.49
C THR A 232 12.44 4.85 -27.12
N SER A 233 13.38 4.03 -26.66
CA SER A 233 13.31 3.40 -25.34
C SER A 233 13.38 4.42 -24.20
N CYS A 234 14.23 5.45 -24.31
CA CYS A 234 14.30 6.54 -23.33
C CYS A 234 12.99 7.32 -23.27
N LEU A 235 12.39 7.66 -24.42
CA LEU A 235 11.08 8.32 -24.46
C LEU A 235 9.98 7.47 -23.82
N LYS A 236 9.98 6.16 -24.07
CA LYS A 236 9.02 5.24 -23.46
C LYS A 236 9.20 5.15 -21.95
N ALA A 237 10.44 5.02 -21.49
CA ALA A 237 10.77 4.96 -20.07
C ALA A 237 10.36 6.26 -19.35
N GLU A 238 10.63 7.43 -19.93
CA GLU A 238 10.26 8.71 -19.32
C GLU A 238 8.74 8.93 -19.30
N ARG A 239 8.00 8.47 -20.31
CA ARG A 239 6.53 8.49 -20.28
C ARG A 239 5.92 7.54 -19.24
N SER A 240 6.66 6.49 -18.86
CA SER A 240 6.20 5.49 -17.89
C SER A 240 6.48 5.88 -16.43
N ARG A 241 7.32 6.89 -16.24
CA ARG A 241 7.64 7.50 -14.94
C ARG A 241 6.44 8.28 -14.40
#